data_AF-A0A0V0S5Q0-F1
#
_entry.id   AF-A0A0V0S5Q0-F1
#
_cell.length_a   1.000
_cell.length_b   1.000
_cell.length_c   1.000
_cell.angle_alpha   90.00
_cell.angle_beta   90.00
_cell.angle_gamma   90.00
#
_symmetry.space_group_name_H-M   'P 1'
#
loop_
_entity.id
_entity.type
_entity.pdbx_description
1 polymer ?
#
loop_
_entity_poly.entity_id
_entity_poly.type
_entity_poly.pdbx_seq_one_letter_code
_entity_poly.pdbx_strand_id
1 'polypeptide(L)'
;MKYYNPRKPDKWGLKVIARCGKNGFVYDFWLCDGMAPKVENPVGFFVADVVMKVCETLPKHKGYKVFFDNYFAFLELQEALLRDGIHSVATIRSNRLRGAR
;
A
#
# COMPACT_ATOMS: atom_id res chain seq x y z
N MET A 1 -21.17 0.74 -3.60
CA MET A 1 -20.11 0.00 -4.30
C MET A 1 -19.85 -1.32 -3.58
N LYS A 2 -19.69 -2.44 -4.27
CA LYS A 2 -19.50 -3.76 -3.65
C LYS A 2 -18.32 -4.46 -4.31
N TYR A 3 -17.34 -4.89 -3.53
CA TYR A 3 -16.18 -5.65 -3.98
C TYR A 3 -16.37 -7.12 -3.63
N TYR A 4 -16.10 -7.98 -4.62
CA TYR A 4 -16.04 -9.42 -4.41
C TYR A 4 -14.65 -9.84 -3.96
N ASN A 5 -14.54 -10.59 -2.87
CA ASN A 5 -13.32 -11.26 -2.46
C ASN A 5 -13.61 -12.72 -2.05
N PRO A 6 -13.27 -13.71 -2.90
CA PRO A 6 -13.67 -15.10 -2.69
C PRO A 6 -13.06 -15.74 -1.43
N ARG A 7 -11.95 -15.20 -0.92
CA ARG A 7 -11.20 -15.75 0.23
C ARG A 7 -11.56 -15.07 1.56
N LYS A 8 -12.59 -14.22 1.59
CA LYS A 8 -13.09 -13.61 2.84
C LYS A 8 -14.34 -14.33 3.35
N PRO A 9 -14.61 -14.32 4.67
CA PRO A 9 -15.81 -14.95 5.24
C PRO A 9 -17.09 -14.40 4.63
N ASP A 10 -17.22 -13.07 4.57
CA ASP A 10 -18.17 -12.39 3.70
C ASP A 10 -17.47 -12.02 2.40
N LYS A 11 -17.99 -12.53 1.30
CA LYS A 11 -17.39 -12.36 -0.02
C LYS A 11 -17.74 -11.03 -0.67
N TRP A 12 -18.77 -10.32 -0.21
CA TRP A 12 -19.27 -9.10 -0.85
C TRP A 12 -19.38 -7.96 0.14
N GLY A 13 -18.47 -6.99 0.04
CA GLY A 13 -18.47 -5.86 0.97
C GLY A 13 -17.85 -4.59 0.42
N LEU A 14 -17.79 -3.56 1.26
CA LEU A 14 -16.95 -2.40 1.03
C LEU A 14 -15.49 -2.79 1.26
N LYS A 15 -14.59 -2.29 0.41
CA LYS A 15 -13.16 -2.53 0.55
C LYS A 15 -12.49 -1.23 1.02
N VAL A 16 -11.74 -1.34 2.10
CA VAL A 16 -10.93 -0.24 2.67
C VAL A 16 -9.51 -0.75 2.81
N ILE A 17 -8.54 0.06 2.42
CA ILE A 17 -7.12 -0.16 2.71
C ILE A 17 -6.75 0.78 3.86
N ALA A 18 -6.17 0.25 4.94
CA ALA A 18 -5.87 1.03 6.13
C ALA A 18 -4.39 0.92 6.50
N ARG A 19 -3.78 2.04 6.91
CA ARG A 19 -2.48 2.07 7.58
C ARG A 19 -2.71 2.05 9.08
N CYS A 20 -2.23 0.99 9.73
CA CYS A 20 -2.35 0.81 11.17
C CYS A 20 -0.99 0.85 11.85
N GLY A 21 -0.96 1.25 13.12
CA GLY A 21 0.23 1.12 13.95
C GLY A 21 0.33 -0.25 14.60
N LYS A 22 1.49 -0.53 15.20
CA LYS A 22 1.74 -1.76 15.98
C LYS A 22 0.75 -1.96 17.13
N ASN A 23 0.19 -0.87 17.65
CA ASN A 23 -0.83 -0.85 18.69
C ASN A 23 -2.24 -1.22 18.18
N GLY A 24 -2.42 -1.47 16.88
CA GLY A 24 -3.70 -1.84 16.28
C GLY A 24 -4.60 -0.66 15.90
N PHE A 25 -4.18 0.58 16.17
CA PHE A 25 -4.96 1.76 15.80
C PHE A 25 -4.80 2.09 14.31
N VAL A 26 -5.91 2.47 13.66
CA VAL A 26 -5.92 2.99 12.30
C VAL A 26 -5.50 4.46 12.34
N TYR A 27 -4.46 4.81 11.60
CA TYR A 27 -3.98 6.19 11.49
C TYR A 27 -4.40 6.86 10.20
N ASP A 28 -4.62 6.07 9.14
CA ASP A 28 -5.08 6.56 7.85
C ASP A 28 -5.75 5.44 7.05
N PHE A 29 -6.60 5.78 6.09
CA PHE A 29 -7.25 4.81 5.22
C PHE A 29 -7.63 5.38 3.86
N TRP A 30 -7.78 4.48 2.89
CA TRP A 30 -8.26 4.76 1.56
C TRP A 30 -9.44 3.87 1.22
N LEU A 31 -10.58 4.48 0.88
CA LEU A 31 -11.79 3.78 0.46
C LEU A 31 -11.64 3.38 -1.02
N CYS A 32 -11.83 2.09 -1.31
CA CYS A 32 -11.91 1.64 -2.70
C CYS A 32 -13.27 2.07 -3.26
N ASP A 33 -13.32 3.24 -3.89
CA ASP A 33 -14.51 3.82 -4.51
C ASP A 33 -14.47 3.80 -6.05
N GLY A 34 -13.51 3.05 -6.61
CA GLY A 34 -13.25 2.93 -8.04
C GLY A 34 -12.44 4.07 -8.64
N MET A 35 -12.12 5.11 -7.86
CA MET A 35 -11.27 6.20 -8.31
C MET A 35 -9.80 5.86 -8.11
N ALA A 36 -8.93 6.46 -8.94
CA ALA A 36 -7.50 6.40 -8.70
C ALA A 36 -7.14 7.27 -7.48
N PRO A 37 -6.20 6.83 -6.61
CA PRO A 37 -5.71 7.67 -5.54
C PRO A 37 -5.03 8.92 -6.12
N LYS A 38 -5.37 10.09 -5.59
CA LYS A 38 -4.69 11.35 -5.93
C LYS A 38 -3.46 11.48 -5.04
N VAL A 39 -2.29 11.22 -5.63
CA VAL A 39 -0.97 11.28 -5.00
C VAL A 39 -0.15 12.34 -5.71
N GLU A 40 0.64 13.13 -4.97
CA GLU A 40 1.48 14.20 -5.53
C GLU A 40 2.55 13.65 -6.48
N ASN A 41 3.23 12.57 -6.07
CA ASN A 41 4.26 11.89 -6.85
C ASN A 41 3.88 10.42 -7.05
N PRO A 42 3.06 10.09 -8.06
CA PRO A 42 2.63 8.73 -8.30
C PRO A 42 3.80 7.83 -8.75
N VAL A 43 3.80 6.59 -8.28
CA VAL A 43 4.70 5.52 -8.69
C VAL A 43 4.32 4.99 -10.08
N GLY A 44 3.05 5.15 -10.49
CA GLY A 44 2.55 4.71 -11.79
C GLY A 44 1.90 3.32 -11.78
N PHE A 45 1.75 2.71 -10.60
CA PHE A 45 0.97 1.49 -10.42
C PHE A 45 -0.16 1.76 -9.42
N PHE A 46 -1.41 1.56 -9.84
CA PHE A 46 -2.60 1.84 -9.02
C PHE A 46 -2.46 1.35 -7.56
N VAL A 47 -2.06 0.09 -7.36
CA VAL A 47 -1.94 -0.48 -6.01
C VAL A 47 -0.76 0.11 -5.22
N ALA A 48 0.34 0.48 -5.88
CA ALA A 48 1.45 1.15 -5.22
C ALA A 48 1.04 2.58 -4.80
N ASP A 49 0.31 3.27 -5.66
CA ASP A 49 -0.17 4.63 -5.38
C ASP A 49 -1.17 4.66 -4.21
N VAL A 50 -1.94 3.57 -3.99
CA VAL A 50 -2.76 3.43 -2.78
C VAL A 50 -1.89 3.40 -1.52
N VAL A 51 -0.74 2.72 -1.55
CA VAL A 51 0.20 2.69 -0.40
C VAL A 51 0.82 4.07 -0.19
N MET A 52 1.27 4.72 -1.26
CA MET A 52 1.77 6.10 -1.17
C MET A 52 0.70 7.00 -0.56
N LYS A 53 -0.55 6.88 -1.01
CA LYS A 53 -1.66 7.69 -0.51
C LYS A 53 -1.85 7.58 1.00
N VAL A 54 -1.93 6.36 1.53
CA VAL A 54 -2.09 6.17 2.98
C VAL A 54 -0.81 6.45 3.77
N CYS A 55 0.33 6.70 3.11
CA CYS A 55 1.58 7.10 3.73
C CYS A 55 1.83 8.62 3.68
N GLU A 56 1.06 9.41 2.93
CA GLU A 56 1.23 10.88 2.84
C GLU A 56 1.18 11.58 4.20
N THR A 57 0.33 11.08 5.10
CA THR A 57 0.18 11.60 6.47
C THR A 57 1.25 11.08 7.45
N LEU A 58 2.15 10.19 7.01
CA LEU A 58 3.23 9.67 7.85
C LEU A 58 4.39 10.68 7.87
N PRO A 59 4.93 11.07 9.04
CA PRO A 59 6.07 11.99 9.06
C PRO A 59 7.29 11.40 8.33
N LYS A 60 7.78 12.13 7.33
CA LYS A 60 8.92 11.75 6.49
C LYS A 60 10.24 11.83 7.25
N HIS A 61 11.20 10.99 6.88
CA HIS A 61 12.57 10.96 7.45
C HIS A 61 12.64 10.80 8.98
N LYS A 62 11.69 10.07 9.57
CA LYS A 62 11.68 9.73 11.01
C LYS A 62 12.04 8.27 11.30
N GLY A 63 12.46 7.51 10.29
CA GLY A 63 12.84 6.10 10.45
C GLY A 63 11.64 5.15 10.65
N TYR A 64 10.43 5.57 10.23
CA TYR A 64 9.27 4.69 10.23
C TYR A 64 9.47 3.51 9.28
N LYS A 65 8.80 2.40 9.61
CA LYS A 65 8.80 1.15 8.86
C LYS A 65 7.36 0.78 8.51
N VAL A 66 7.07 0.66 7.23
CA VAL A 66 5.77 0.18 6.74
C VAL A 66 5.86 -1.25 6.25
N PHE A 67 4.83 -2.03 6.53
CA PHE A 67 4.76 -3.44 6.16
C PHE A 67 3.51 -3.63 5.30
N PHE A 68 3.67 -4.29 4.16
CA PHE A 68 2.56 -4.57 3.26
C PHE A 68 2.71 -5.95 2.61
N ASP A 69 1.58 -6.49 2.15
CA ASP A 69 1.54 -7.81 1.53
C ASP A 69 2.09 -7.79 0.08
N ASN A 70 2.14 -8.97 -0.53
CA ASN A 70 2.59 -9.11 -1.91
C ASN A 70 1.66 -8.51 -2.97
N TYR A 71 0.43 -8.10 -2.60
CA TYR A 71 -0.48 -7.47 -3.55
C TYR A 71 0.02 -6.06 -3.89
N PHE A 72 0.53 -5.34 -2.89
CA PHE A 72 1.07 -3.98 -3.04
C PHE A 72 2.55 -3.94 -3.45
N ALA A 73 3.29 -5.04 -3.33
CA ALA A 73 4.74 -5.04 -3.52
C ALA A 73 5.19 -4.82 -4.97
N PHE A 74 5.89 -3.71 -5.18
CA PHE A 74 6.66 -3.33 -6.38
C PHE A 74 8.01 -2.74 -5.93
N LEU A 75 9.06 -2.88 -6.76
CA LEU A 75 10.37 -2.32 -6.44
C LEU A 75 10.33 -0.79 -6.43
N GLU A 76 9.56 -0.20 -7.35
CA GLU A 76 9.37 1.25 -7.46
C GLU A 76 8.66 1.83 -6.24
N LEU A 77 7.75 1.06 -5.63
CA LEU A 77 7.11 1.47 -4.37
C LEU A 77 8.14 1.54 -3.23
N GLN A 78 9.03 0.55 -3.15
CA GLN A 78 10.08 0.52 -2.12
C GLN A 78 11.03 1.72 -2.28
N GLU A 79 11.40 2.04 -3.53
CA GLU A 79 12.23 3.20 -3.84
C GLU A 79 11.52 4.53 -3.49
N ALA A 80 10.25 4.67 -3.87
CA ALA A 80 9.46 5.87 -3.57
C ALA A 80 9.33 6.11 -2.06
N LEU A 81 9.05 5.06 -1.28
CA LEU A 81 9.01 5.15 0.18
C LEU A 81 10.38 5.52 0.78
N LEU A 82 11.46 4.95 0.25
CA LEU A 82 12.80 5.27 0.70
C LEU A 82 13.18 6.73 0.45
N ARG A 83 12.75 7.31 -0.68
CA ARG A 83 12.92 8.75 -0.97
C ARG A 83 12.21 9.63 0.07
N ASP A 84 11.08 9.18 0.62
CA ASP A 84 10.37 9.83 1.73
C ASP A 84 10.98 9.50 3.12
N GLY A 85 12.09 8.77 3.17
CA GLY A 85 12.73 8.33 4.42
C GLY A 85 11.87 7.34 5.21
N ILE A 86 11.01 6.60 4.52
CA ILE A 86 10.16 5.53 5.05
C ILE A 86 10.75 4.21 4.60
N HIS A 87 11.15 3.38 5.56
CA HIS A 87 11.61 2.03 5.24
C HIS A 87 10.40 1.11 5.01
N SER A 88 10.57 0.10 4.17
CA SER A 88 9.49 -0.83 3.86
C SER A 88 9.93 -2.29 3.84
N VAL A 89 8.98 -3.16 4.17
CA VAL A 89 9.16 -4.62 4.13
C VAL A 89 7.93 -5.23 3.48
N ALA A 90 8.16 -6.12 2.51
CA ALA A 90 7.09 -6.83 1.84
C ALA A 90 7.57 -8.19 1.32
N THR A 91 6.62 -9.11 1.11
CA THR A 91 6.87 -10.25 0.23
C THR A 91 6.62 -9.83 -1.21
N ILE A 92 7.44 -10.25 -2.16
CA ILE A 92 7.27 -9.92 -3.59
C ILE A 92 6.90 -11.17 -4.38
N ARG A 93 5.96 -11.02 -5.32
CA ARG A 93 5.61 -12.13 -6.22
C ARG A 93 6.74 -12.32 -7.23
N SER A 94 7.10 -13.57 -7.51
CA SER A 94 8.17 -13.90 -8.44
C SER A 94 7.99 -13.26 -9.83
N ASN A 95 6.74 -13.17 -10.31
CA ASN A 95 6.41 -12.53 -11.58
C ASN A 95 6.59 -10.99 -11.58
N ARG A 96 6.94 -10.37 -10.46
CA ARG A 96 7.25 -8.93 -10.35
C ARG A 96 8.74 -8.65 -10.19
N LEU A 97 9.59 -9.68 -10.14
CA LEU A 97 11.04 -9.53 -9.96
C LEU A 97 11.79 -9.13 -11.24
N ARG A 98 11.15 -9.17 -12.41
CA ARG A 98 11.76 -8.81 -13.72
C ARG A 98 13.11 -9.50 -13.98
N GLY A 99 13.25 -10.74 -13.53
CA GLY A 99 14.47 -11.54 -13.72
C GLY A 99 15.54 -11.36 -12.64
N ALA A 100 15.32 -10.49 -11.64
CA ALA A 100 16.15 -10.46 -10.44
C ALA A 100 16.07 -11.81 -9.70
N ARG A 101 17.22 -12.34 -9.30
CA ARG A 101 17.37 -13.59 -8.54
C ARG A 101 18.14 -13.31 -7.25
#